data_AF-A0A496RIB9-F1
#
_entry.id   AF-A0A496RIB9-F1
#
_cell.length_a   1.000
_cell.length_b   1.000
_cell.length_c   1.000
_cell.angle_alpha   90.00
_cell.angle_beta   90.00
_cell.angle_gamma   90.00
#
_symmetry.space_group_name_H-M   'P 1'
#
loop_
_entity.id
_entity.type
_entity.pdbx_description
1 polymer ?
#
loop_
_entity_poly.entity_id
_entity_poly.type
_entity_poly.pdbx_seq_one_letter_code
_entity_poly.pdbx_strand_id
1 'polypeptide(L)'
;MFTLIFMNFITGLSAFIFARLIVLKKNNLEFVITFFILFFAQVVITLEILGIFKALLLKNVIALNCFLLAMAFLVMKSKGTNISGIFSLNFNLQDLKINKIVMLCFSVILGFGLVKVLINLVSPPFGWDSLNYHFTFPVEWLKNANLANPIVVSCDPSPTYYPINASLFFFWLMLPLKNVFIADLGQVPFFALAFLAILALGGKLGLSKVNSIFAASLFTLIPNYFKQLEIAYVDVMVAALILAALFYIFCLREEFSLRYTFLYAISLGLLIGTKTTAIPFAIFLFIPFLYLCIKRADIKKSFLLFFVCSGFII
;
A
#
# COMPACT_ATOMS: atom_id res chain seq x y z
N MET A 1 17.98 -2.38 14.03
CA MET A 1 17.72 -3.29 12.88
C MET A 1 16.79 -4.44 13.24
N PHE A 2 17.08 -5.26 14.26
CA PHE A 2 16.23 -6.39 14.67
C PHE A 2 14.75 -6.01 14.88
N THR A 3 14.48 -4.92 15.62
CA THR A 3 13.10 -4.49 15.91
C THR A 3 12.32 -4.07 14.66
N LEU A 4 12.99 -3.46 13.67
CA LEU A 4 12.38 -3.13 12.37
C LEU A 4 11.96 -4.41 11.65
N ILE A 5 12.85 -5.40 11.58
CA ILE A 5 12.58 -6.69 10.91
C ILE A 5 11.43 -7.40 11.62
N PHE A 6 11.49 -7.49 12.95
CA PHE A 6 10.46 -8.14 13.75
C PHE A 6 9.09 -7.48 13.58
N MET A 7 9.03 -6.15 13.67
CA MET A 7 7.79 -5.37 13.51
C MET A 7 7.17 -5.56 12.11
N ASN A 8 7.98 -5.52 11.06
CA ASN A 8 7.47 -5.76 9.70
C ASN A 8 7.08 -7.22 9.48
N PHE A 9 7.79 -8.17 10.11
CA PHE A 9 7.48 -9.60 10.02
C PHE A 9 6.12 -9.93 10.65
N ILE A 10 5.82 -9.44 11.86
CA ILE A 10 4.53 -9.72 12.51
C ILE A 10 3.35 -9.13 11.74
N THR A 11 3.47 -7.88 11.27
CA THR A 11 2.43 -7.21 10.49
C THR A 11 2.28 -7.85 9.11
N GLY A 12 3.40 -8.19 8.47
CA GLY A 12 3.44 -8.93 7.21
C GLY A 12 2.77 -10.29 7.34
N LEU A 13 3.07 -11.07 8.39
CA LEU A 13 2.48 -12.38 8.58
C LEU A 13 0.96 -12.30 8.79
N SER A 14 0.49 -11.30 9.54
CA SER A 14 -0.95 -11.02 9.72
C SER A 14 -1.62 -10.71 8.38
N ALA A 15 -1.07 -9.76 7.63
CA ALA A 15 -1.59 -9.38 6.31
C ALA A 15 -1.54 -10.55 5.31
N PHE A 16 -0.52 -11.40 5.37
CA PHE A 16 -0.36 -12.60 4.54
C PHE A 16 -1.48 -13.61 4.78
N ILE A 17 -1.79 -13.89 6.06
CA ILE A 17 -2.88 -14.78 6.43
C ILE A 17 -4.20 -14.23 5.91
N PHE A 18 -4.51 -12.96 6.17
CA PHE A 18 -5.77 -12.36 5.69
C PHE A 18 -5.85 -12.33 4.16
N ALA A 19 -4.77 -12.00 3.45
CA ALA A 19 -4.74 -12.02 2.00
C ALA A 19 -5.04 -13.42 1.44
N ARG A 20 -4.52 -14.49 2.06
CA ARG A 20 -4.83 -15.87 1.67
C ARG A 20 -6.27 -16.28 1.96
N LEU A 21 -6.83 -15.81 3.07
CA LEU A 21 -8.22 -16.08 3.41
C LEU A 21 -9.22 -15.35 2.49
N ILE A 22 -8.79 -14.27 1.84
CA ILE A 22 -9.59 -13.48 0.90
C ILE A 22 -9.42 -13.99 -0.55
N VAL A 23 -8.17 -14.16 -0.99
CA VAL A 23 -7.83 -14.61 -2.35
C VAL A 23 -7.89 -16.14 -2.41
N LEU A 24 -9.07 -16.66 -2.76
CA LEU A 24 -9.31 -18.11 -2.84
C LEU A 24 -8.74 -18.75 -4.12
N LYS A 25 -8.65 -18.00 -5.22
CA LYS A 25 -8.06 -18.49 -6.47
C LYS A 25 -6.54 -18.48 -6.36
N LYS A 26 -5.85 -19.45 -6.99
CA LYS A 26 -4.38 -19.46 -7.09
C LYS A 26 -3.86 -18.39 -8.06
N ASN A 27 -4.21 -17.12 -7.82
CA ASN A 27 -3.71 -15.98 -8.58
C ASN A 27 -2.63 -15.26 -7.75
N ASN A 28 -1.37 -15.52 -8.08
CA ASN A 28 -0.24 -14.97 -7.33
C ASN A 28 -0.15 -13.45 -7.40
N LEU A 29 -0.51 -12.82 -8.53
CA LEU A 29 -0.43 -11.36 -8.67
C LEU A 29 -1.48 -10.66 -7.80
N GLU A 30 -2.73 -11.13 -7.87
CA GLU A 30 -3.81 -10.64 -7.03
C GLU A 30 -3.49 -10.83 -5.54
N PHE A 31 -2.89 -11.97 -5.18
CA PHE A 31 -2.43 -12.22 -3.83
C PHE A 31 -1.40 -11.19 -3.36
N VAL A 32 -0.36 -10.91 -4.16
CA VAL A 32 0.69 -9.95 -3.77
C VAL A 32 0.15 -8.53 -3.64
N ILE A 33 -0.74 -8.10 -4.56
CA ILE A 33 -1.41 -6.79 -4.46
C ILE A 33 -2.29 -6.73 -3.21
N THR A 34 -3.06 -7.79 -2.93
CA THR A 34 -3.92 -7.88 -1.75
C THR A 34 -3.11 -7.85 -0.46
N PHE A 35 -2.04 -8.63 -0.39
CA PHE A 35 -1.10 -8.64 0.72
C PHE A 35 -0.58 -7.23 1.01
N PHE A 36 -0.12 -6.51 -0.02
CA PHE A 36 0.41 -5.18 0.15
C PHE A 36 -0.64 -4.18 0.65
N ILE A 37 -1.84 -4.18 0.05
CA ILE A 37 -2.93 -3.29 0.45
C ILE A 37 -3.35 -3.54 1.91
N LEU A 38 -3.48 -4.81 2.32
CA LEU A 38 -3.83 -5.16 3.69
C LEU A 38 -2.70 -4.83 4.67
N PHE A 39 -1.43 -5.02 4.28
CA PHE A 39 -0.29 -4.63 5.08
C PHE A 39 -0.30 -3.12 5.34
N PHE A 40 -0.46 -2.31 4.28
CA PHE A 40 -0.48 -0.86 4.42
C PHE A 40 -1.69 -0.38 5.23
N ALA A 41 -2.88 -0.95 4.99
CA ALA A 41 -4.07 -0.68 5.80
C ALA A 41 -3.85 -1.00 7.28
N GLN A 42 -3.24 -2.15 7.59
CA GLN A 42 -2.95 -2.55 8.97
C GLN A 42 -1.98 -1.58 9.64
N VAL A 43 -0.95 -1.09 8.92
CA VAL A 43 -0.03 -0.07 9.42
C VAL A 43 -0.77 1.21 9.78
N VAL A 44 -1.58 1.75 8.86
CA VAL A 44 -2.36 2.98 9.07
C VAL A 44 -3.28 2.84 10.28
N ILE A 45 -4.14 1.81 10.29
CA ILE A 45 -5.12 1.57 11.36
C ILE A 45 -4.43 1.40 12.71
N THR A 46 -3.32 0.67 12.78
CA THR A 46 -2.58 0.47 14.04
C THR A 46 -2.11 1.81 14.61
N LEU A 47 -1.53 2.66 13.76
CA LEU A 47 -0.97 3.93 14.19
C LEU A 47 -2.06 4.95 14.54
N GLU A 48 -3.16 4.98 13.81
CA GLU A 48 -4.32 5.82 14.12
C GLU A 48 -4.96 5.45 15.45
N ILE A 49 -5.24 4.16 15.67
CA ILE A 49 -5.80 3.66 16.94
C ILE A 49 -4.91 4.09 18.10
N LEU A 50 -3.61 3.80 18.03
CA LEU A 50 -2.67 4.17 19.09
C LEU A 50 -2.49 5.69 19.22
N GLY A 51 -2.59 6.41 18.13
CA GLY A 51 -2.55 7.87 18.08
C GLY A 51 -3.70 8.52 18.84
N ILE A 52 -4.93 8.03 18.63
CA ILE A 52 -6.14 8.46 19.35
C ILE A 52 -5.96 8.30 20.86
N PHE A 53 -5.38 7.18 21.29
CA PHE A 53 -5.12 6.91 22.71
C PHE A 53 -3.83 7.55 23.26
N LYS A 54 -3.13 8.39 22.46
CA LYS A 54 -1.83 8.99 22.82
C LYS A 54 -0.82 7.94 23.34
N ALA A 55 -0.85 6.77 22.72
CA ALA A 55 -0.10 5.58 23.08
C ALA A 55 0.86 5.16 21.94
N LEU A 56 1.32 6.10 21.12
CA LEU A 56 2.10 5.87 19.90
C LEU A 56 3.58 5.56 20.19
N LEU A 57 3.81 4.52 20.99
CA LEU A 57 5.14 4.03 21.33
C LEU A 57 5.41 2.73 20.57
N LEU A 58 6.68 2.51 20.19
CA LEU A 58 7.11 1.29 19.48
C LEU A 58 6.65 -0.01 20.15
N LYS A 59 6.72 -0.09 21.49
CA LYS A 59 6.26 -1.26 22.26
C LYS A 59 4.76 -1.51 22.10
N ASN A 60 3.95 -0.45 22.04
CA ASN A 60 2.50 -0.54 21.90
C ASN A 60 2.13 -0.92 20.46
N VAL A 61 2.84 -0.38 19.47
CA VAL A 61 2.71 -0.76 18.06
C VAL A 61 2.99 -2.25 17.87
N ILE A 62 4.08 -2.76 18.45
CA ILE A 62 4.40 -4.19 18.40
C ILE A 62 3.33 -5.02 19.12
N ALA A 63 2.93 -4.61 20.33
CA ALA A 63 1.91 -5.35 21.10
C ALA A 63 0.58 -5.45 20.35
N LEU A 64 0.10 -4.36 19.75
CA LEU A 64 -1.13 -4.35 18.97
C LEU A 64 -1.01 -5.24 17.72
N ASN A 65 0.12 -5.20 17.01
CA ASN A 65 0.33 -6.08 15.85
C ASN A 65 0.47 -7.56 16.22
N CYS A 66 1.06 -7.89 17.38
CA CYS A 66 1.03 -9.25 17.91
C CYS A 66 -0.40 -9.72 18.21
N PHE A 67 -1.24 -8.84 18.77
CA PHE A 67 -2.66 -9.12 18.99
C PHE A 67 -3.40 -9.35 17.67
N LEU A 68 -3.20 -8.49 16.66
CA LEU A 68 -3.81 -8.65 15.34
C LEU A 68 -3.35 -9.94 14.64
N LEU A 69 -2.08 -10.31 14.78
CA LEU A 69 -1.56 -11.59 14.29
C LEU A 69 -2.22 -12.79 14.99
N ALA A 70 -2.39 -12.73 16.31
CA ALA A 70 -3.11 -13.77 17.05
C ALA A 70 -4.57 -13.90 16.57
N MET A 71 -5.24 -12.76 16.34
CA MET A 71 -6.58 -12.74 15.75
C MET A 71 -6.62 -13.33 14.34
N ALA A 72 -5.62 -13.05 13.50
CA ALA A 72 -5.50 -13.65 12.17
C ALA A 72 -5.40 -15.18 12.24
N PHE A 73 -4.60 -15.72 13.17
CA PHE A 73 -4.50 -17.16 13.41
C PHE A 73 -5.80 -17.77 13.93
N LEU A 74 -6.53 -17.09 14.81
CA LEU A 74 -7.83 -17.57 15.30
C LEU A 74 -8.87 -17.63 14.17
N VAL A 75 -8.92 -16.61 13.31
CA VAL A 75 -9.81 -16.59 12.14
C VAL A 75 -9.42 -17.66 11.11
N MET A 76 -8.12 -17.88 10.91
CA MET A 76 -7.62 -18.95 10.05
C MET A 76 -8.06 -20.34 10.56
N LYS A 77 -7.92 -20.57 11.88
CA LYS A 77 -8.32 -21.82 12.53
C LYS A 77 -9.84 -22.02 12.48
N SER A 78 -10.64 -20.98 12.70
CA SER A 78 -12.11 -21.08 12.67
C SER A 78 -12.64 -21.40 11.26
N LYS A 79 -11.94 -20.96 10.21
CA LYS A 79 -12.23 -21.33 8.82
C LYS A 79 -11.71 -22.72 8.42
N GLY A 80 -11.15 -23.50 9.34
CA GLY A 80 -10.62 -24.85 9.07
C GLY A 80 -9.47 -24.87 8.08
N THR A 81 -8.76 -23.74 7.89
CA THR A 81 -7.68 -23.65 6.89
C THR A 81 -6.36 -24.09 7.52
N ASN A 82 -5.69 -25.06 6.90
CA ASN A 82 -4.39 -25.54 7.37
C ASN A 82 -3.25 -24.58 7.03
N ILE A 83 -2.30 -24.44 7.96
CA ILE A 83 -1.08 -23.63 7.84
C ILE A 83 -0.33 -23.96 6.55
N SER A 84 -0.16 -25.26 6.25
CA SER A 84 0.58 -25.73 5.06
C SER A 84 -0.02 -25.26 3.73
N GLY A 85 -1.35 -25.11 3.65
CA GLY A 85 -2.04 -24.64 2.44
C GLY A 85 -1.92 -23.13 2.19
N ILE A 86 -1.64 -22.35 3.24
CA ILE A 86 -1.56 -20.88 3.19
C ILE A 86 -0.18 -20.43 2.68
N PHE A 87 0.88 -21.13 3.09
CA PHE A 87 2.25 -20.81 2.70
C PHE A 87 2.69 -21.40 1.35
N SER A 88 1.85 -22.18 0.66
CA SER A 88 2.17 -22.69 -0.67
C SER A 88 2.09 -21.58 -1.73
N LEU A 89 3.23 -20.99 -2.08
CA LEU A 89 3.37 -20.11 -3.24
C LEU A 89 3.99 -20.91 -4.39
N ASN A 90 3.19 -21.28 -5.38
CA ASN A 90 3.70 -21.87 -6.61
C ASN A 90 3.94 -20.75 -7.62
N PHE A 91 5.13 -20.14 -7.56
CA PHE A 91 5.60 -19.28 -8.65
C PHE A 91 6.21 -20.17 -9.73
N ASN A 92 5.48 -20.41 -10.82
CA ASN A 92 6.08 -21.06 -11.98
C ASN A 92 6.89 -20.03 -12.78
N LEU A 93 8.19 -19.94 -12.47
CA LEU A 93 9.13 -19.08 -13.18
C LEU A 93 9.38 -19.58 -14.62
N GLN A 94 9.13 -20.86 -14.90
CA GLN A 94 9.36 -21.45 -16.23
C GLN A 94 8.35 -20.95 -17.28
N ASP A 95 7.19 -20.43 -16.86
CA ASP A 95 6.18 -19.84 -17.75
C ASP A 95 6.52 -18.39 -18.16
N LEU A 96 7.61 -17.82 -17.65
CA LEU A 96 8.12 -16.53 -18.12
C LEU A 96 9.05 -16.80 -19.31
N LYS A 97 8.53 -16.68 -20.54
CA LYS A 97 9.39 -16.48 -21.71
C LYS A 97 10.04 -15.10 -21.60
N ILE A 98 11.12 -15.02 -20.82
CA ILE A 98 11.90 -13.80 -20.65
C ILE A 98 12.63 -13.53 -21.97
N ASN A 99 12.10 -12.60 -22.77
CA ASN A 99 12.79 -12.13 -23.96
C ASN A 99 13.84 -11.06 -23.59
N LYS A 100 14.76 -10.77 -24.51
CA LYS A 100 15.84 -9.78 -24.29
C LYS A 100 15.31 -8.39 -23.89
N ILE A 101 14.12 -8.02 -24.37
CA ILE A 101 13.47 -6.73 -24.06
C ILE A 101 13.02 -6.70 -22.59
N VAL A 102 12.35 -7.74 -22.12
CA VAL A 102 11.95 -7.89 -20.72
C VAL A 102 13.18 -7.89 -19.81
N MET A 103 14.25 -8.60 -20.19
CA MET A 103 15.53 -8.53 -19.47
C MET A 103 16.05 -7.09 -19.39
N LEU A 104 16.08 -6.38 -20.52
CA LEU A 104 16.56 -5.00 -20.56
C LEU A 104 15.71 -4.11 -19.64
N CYS A 105 14.39 -4.19 -19.70
CA CYS A 105 13.49 -3.43 -18.81
C CYS A 105 13.78 -3.70 -17.33
N PHE A 106 13.84 -4.97 -16.92
CA PHE A 106 14.16 -5.31 -15.53
C PHE A 106 15.56 -4.86 -15.13
N SER A 107 16.56 -5.02 -15.99
CA SER A 107 17.93 -4.57 -15.71
C SER A 107 18.03 -3.06 -15.55
N VAL A 108 17.28 -2.28 -16.34
CA VAL A 108 17.24 -0.81 -16.21
C VAL A 108 16.55 -0.42 -14.89
N ILE A 109 15.37 -0.98 -14.62
CA ILE A 109 14.62 -0.69 -13.38
C ILE A 109 15.46 -1.06 -12.15
N LEU A 110 16.07 -2.24 -12.13
CA LEU A 110 16.90 -2.71 -11.03
C LEU A 110 18.20 -1.91 -10.93
N GLY A 111 18.93 -1.74 -12.03
CA GLY A 111 20.22 -1.05 -12.03
C GLY A 111 20.10 0.39 -11.53
N PHE A 112 19.24 1.18 -12.16
CA PHE A 112 19.04 2.57 -11.74
C PHE A 112 18.26 2.67 -10.42
N GLY A 113 17.31 1.77 -10.17
CA GLY A 113 16.57 1.73 -8.90
C GLY A 113 17.49 1.47 -7.71
N LEU A 114 18.44 0.53 -7.84
CA LEU A 114 19.44 0.25 -6.80
C LEU A 114 20.35 1.45 -6.55
N VAL A 115 20.82 2.13 -7.59
CA VAL A 115 21.63 3.35 -7.43
C VAL A 115 20.87 4.40 -6.62
N LYS A 116 19.60 4.64 -6.94
CA LYS A 116 18.75 5.60 -6.22
C LYS A 116 18.53 5.21 -4.76
N VAL A 117 18.24 3.94 -4.50
CA VAL A 117 18.09 3.41 -3.14
C VAL A 117 19.38 3.60 -2.34
N LEU A 118 20.55 3.32 -2.94
CA LEU A 118 21.84 3.52 -2.28
C LEU A 118 22.12 5.00 -2.00
N ILE A 119 21.75 5.90 -2.92
CA ILE A 119 21.88 7.35 -2.70
C ILE A 119 21.04 7.77 -1.50
N ASN A 120 19.77 7.37 -1.39
CA ASN A 120 18.91 7.74 -0.25
C ASN A 120 19.38 7.15 1.08
N LEU A 121 20.10 6.02 1.06
CA LEU A 121 20.63 5.40 2.29
C LEU A 121 21.89 6.09 2.82
N VAL A 122 22.62 6.81 1.96
CA VAL A 122 23.93 7.42 2.31
C VAL A 122 23.82 8.95 2.39
N SER A 123 23.02 9.55 1.53
CA SER A 123 22.81 10.99 1.48
C SER A 123 21.66 11.42 2.39
N PRO A 124 21.73 12.61 3.01
CA PRO A 124 20.60 13.15 3.74
C PRO A 124 19.41 13.42 2.80
N PRO A 125 18.16 13.26 3.27
CA PRO A 125 17.01 13.60 2.47
C PRO A 125 16.98 15.09 2.17
N PHE A 126 16.59 15.45 0.95
CA PHE A 126 16.60 16.83 0.46
C PHE A 126 15.25 17.31 -0.08
N GLY A 127 14.23 16.44 -0.08
CA GLY A 127 12.89 16.78 -0.56
C GLY A 127 12.24 17.88 0.27
N TRP A 128 11.66 18.88 -0.40
CA TRP A 128 10.99 19.98 0.30
C TRP A 128 9.82 19.46 1.15
N ASP A 129 8.88 18.74 0.56
CA ASP A 129 7.71 18.21 1.30
C ASP A 129 8.12 17.17 2.36
N SER A 130 9.17 16.40 2.06
CA SER A 130 9.79 15.45 2.98
C SER A 130 10.23 16.14 4.26
N LEU A 131 11.03 17.19 4.15
CA LEU A 131 11.58 17.95 5.28
C LEU A 131 10.59 18.91 5.91
N ASN A 132 9.54 19.33 5.18
CA ASN A 132 8.59 20.30 5.68
C ASN A 132 7.50 19.63 6.52
N TYR A 133 6.94 18.49 6.07
CA TYR A 133 5.84 17.83 6.78
C TYR A 133 5.89 16.29 6.80
N HIS A 134 6.35 15.61 5.76
CA HIS A 134 6.31 14.13 5.76
C HIS A 134 7.29 13.46 6.73
N PHE A 135 8.37 14.13 7.14
CA PHE A 135 9.26 13.67 8.22
C PHE A 135 9.10 14.50 9.50
N THR A 136 8.76 15.78 9.39
CA THR A 136 8.54 16.65 10.55
C THR A 136 7.40 16.15 11.42
N PHE A 137 6.27 15.73 10.84
CA PHE A 137 5.17 15.20 11.62
C PHE A 137 5.54 13.88 12.31
N PRO A 138 6.10 12.85 11.62
CA PRO A 138 6.63 11.68 12.29
C PRO A 138 7.60 11.96 13.44
N VAL A 139 8.50 12.94 13.31
CA VAL A 139 9.43 13.30 14.37
C VAL A 139 8.69 13.88 15.58
N GLU A 140 7.69 14.73 15.38
CA GLU A 140 6.87 15.24 16.48
C GLU A 140 6.01 14.16 17.12
N TRP A 141 5.46 13.24 16.34
CA TRP A 141 4.72 12.09 16.85
C TRP A 141 5.61 11.14 17.66
N LEU A 142 6.89 10.98 17.25
CA LEU A 142 7.88 10.21 18.00
C LEU A 142 8.18 10.81 19.38
N LYS A 143 8.25 12.14 19.46
CA LYS A 143 8.52 12.86 20.71
C LYS A 143 7.32 12.82 21.65
N ASN A 144 6.12 13.01 21.11
CA ASN A 144 4.91 13.26 21.90
C ASN A 144 4.00 12.03 22.06
N ALA A 145 4.33 10.90 21.42
CA ALA A 145 3.57 9.64 21.43
C ALA A 145 2.09 9.80 21.04
N ASN A 146 1.77 10.74 20.15
CA ASN A 146 0.44 11.03 19.66
C ASN A 146 0.49 11.52 18.20
N LEU A 147 -0.67 11.75 17.58
CA LEU A 147 -0.79 12.23 16.19
C LEU A 147 -1.10 13.74 16.12
N ALA A 148 -0.64 14.55 17.08
CA ALA A 148 -0.78 15.99 17.00
C ALA A 148 0.17 16.56 15.95
N ASN A 149 -0.38 17.17 14.90
CA ASN A 149 0.41 17.83 13.86
C ASN A 149 0.81 19.23 14.33
N PRO A 150 2.10 19.59 14.27
CA PRO A 150 2.52 20.96 14.52
C PRO A 150 2.00 21.88 13.40
N ILE A 151 1.71 23.14 13.74
CA ILE A 151 1.51 24.17 12.72
C ILE A 151 2.85 24.42 12.05
N VAL A 152 2.93 24.13 10.76
CA VAL A 152 4.14 24.35 9.96
C VAL A 152 4.32 25.85 9.74
N VAL A 153 5.43 26.42 10.22
CA VAL A 153 5.67 27.89 10.25
C VAL A 153 6.23 28.41 8.91
N SER A 154 6.33 27.55 7.89
CA SER A 154 6.96 27.81 6.58
C SER A 154 6.04 28.51 5.57
N CYS A 155 5.36 29.60 5.97
CA CYS A 155 4.46 30.44 5.13
C CYS A 155 3.18 29.79 4.56
N ASP A 156 2.94 28.49 4.76
CA ASP A 156 1.69 27.82 4.42
C ASP A 156 1.25 26.89 5.57
N PRO A 157 0.11 27.16 6.24
CA PRO A 157 -0.39 26.31 7.32
C PRO A 157 -1.10 25.04 6.81
N SER A 158 -1.42 24.97 5.51
CA SER A 158 -2.22 23.90 4.89
C SER A 158 -1.69 22.49 5.16
N PRO A 159 -0.37 22.21 5.16
CA PRO A 159 0.14 20.86 5.39
C PRO A 159 -0.28 20.23 6.71
N THR A 160 -0.52 21.05 7.74
CA THR A 160 -1.03 20.60 9.06
C THR A 160 -2.33 19.82 8.94
N TYR A 161 -3.14 20.13 7.94
CA TYR A 161 -4.48 19.58 7.70
C TYR A 161 -4.51 18.58 6.55
N TYR A 162 -3.36 18.23 5.96
CA TYR A 162 -3.33 17.21 4.93
C TYR A 162 -3.64 15.82 5.50
N PRO A 163 -4.25 14.93 4.69
CA PRO A 163 -4.38 13.53 5.03
C PRO A 163 -3.03 12.90 5.37
N ILE A 164 -3.00 12.02 6.37
CA ILE A 164 -1.75 11.59 7.00
C ILE A 164 -1.32 10.16 6.67
N ASN A 165 -2.07 9.37 5.89
CA ASN A 165 -1.80 7.93 5.70
C ASN A 165 -0.39 7.63 5.21
N ALA A 166 0.11 8.42 4.26
CA ALA A 166 1.48 8.25 3.80
C ALA A 166 2.52 8.70 4.83
N SER A 167 2.25 9.78 5.57
CA SER A 167 3.10 10.22 6.69
C SER A 167 3.13 9.17 7.81
N LEU A 168 2.02 8.46 8.05
CA LEU A 168 1.98 7.31 8.97
C LEU A 168 2.87 6.17 8.48
N PHE A 169 2.96 5.93 7.17
CA PHE A 169 3.90 4.95 6.61
C PHE A 169 5.36 5.36 6.80
N PHE A 170 5.69 6.65 6.60
CA PHE A 170 7.03 7.16 6.90
C PHE A 170 7.34 7.04 8.40
N PHE A 171 6.38 7.35 9.27
CA PHE A 171 6.51 7.14 10.71
C PHE A 171 6.75 5.67 11.06
N TRP A 172 6.02 4.73 10.45
CA TRP A 172 6.23 3.29 10.65
C TRP A 172 7.68 2.87 10.39
N LEU A 173 8.28 3.37 9.30
CA LEU A 173 9.67 3.08 8.94
C LEU A 173 10.68 3.79 9.85
N MET A 174 10.34 4.98 10.34
CA MET A 174 11.16 5.77 11.26
C MET A 174 11.15 5.20 12.68
N LEU A 175 10.02 4.65 13.14
CA LEU A 175 9.75 4.27 14.52
C LEU A 175 10.81 3.37 15.19
N PRO A 176 11.30 2.28 14.56
CA PRO A 176 12.25 1.38 15.20
C PRO A 176 13.70 1.89 15.20
N LEU A 177 14.08 2.76 14.25
CA LEU A 177 15.46 3.24 14.10
C LEU A 177 15.66 4.70 14.50
N LYS A 178 14.57 5.45 14.68
CA LYS A 178 14.55 6.88 15.01
C LYS A 178 15.39 7.73 14.06
N ASN A 179 15.41 7.35 12.77
CA ASN A 179 16.07 8.08 11.70
C ASN A 179 15.25 8.02 10.41
N VAL A 180 15.57 8.91 9.48
CA VAL A 180 14.79 9.12 8.25
C VAL A 180 15.25 8.27 7.07
N PHE A 181 16.44 7.68 7.09
CA PHE A 181 17.04 7.05 5.88
C PHE A 181 16.20 5.90 5.30
N ILE A 182 15.62 5.04 6.15
CA ILE A 182 14.72 3.99 5.66
C ILE A 182 13.35 4.57 5.30
N ALA A 183 12.88 5.58 6.02
CA ALA A 183 11.65 6.28 5.69
C ALA A 183 11.76 7.00 4.33
N ASP A 184 12.95 7.43 3.93
CA ASP A 184 13.23 8.05 2.63
C ASP A 184 13.09 7.08 1.45
N LEU A 185 13.05 5.78 1.74
CA LEU A 185 12.71 4.72 0.79
C LEU A 185 11.23 4.35 0.82
N GLY A 186 10.40 5.05 1.58
CA GLY A 186 9.01 4.66 1.86
C GLY A 186 8.12 4.57 0.61
N GLN A 187 8.45 5.25 -0.48
CA GLN A 187 7.74 5.11 -1.76
C GLN A 187 8.11 3.85 -2.55
N VAL A 188 9.30 3.27 -2.35
CA VAL A 188 9.82 2.16 -3.14
C VAL A 188 8.85 0.97 -3.19
N PRO A 189 8.21 0.55 -2.09
CA PRO A 189 7.24 -0.54 -2.13
C PRO A 189 5.98 -0.19 -2.95
N PHE A 190 5.58 1.08 -2.99
CA PHE A 190 4.44 1.54 -3.80
C PHE A 190 4.79 1.63 -5.30
N PHE A 191 6.04 1.92 -5.63
CA PHE A 191 6.54 1.81 -7.00
C PHE A 191 6.39 0.37 -7.52
N ALA A 192 6.76 -0.62 -6.70
CA ALA A 192 6.55 -2.03 -7.01
C ALA A 192 5.05 -2.38 -7.09
N LEU A 193 4.22 -1.85 -6.19
CA LEU A 193 2.76 -2.04 -6.25
C LEU A 193 2.18 -1.52 -7.57
N ALA A 194 2.56 -0.33 -8.02
CA ALA A 194 2.10 0.25 -9.28
C ALA A 194 2.47 -0.64 -10.49
N PHE A 195 3.72 -1.12 -10.53
CA PHE A 195 4.18 -2.06 -11.56
C PHE A 195 3.32 -3.34 -11.56
N LEU A 196 3.11 -3.94 -10.39
CA LEU A 196 2.33 -5.17 -10.25
C LEU A 196 0.86 -4.95 -10.61
N ALA A 197 0.27 -3.81 -10.24
CA ALA A 197 -1.10 -3.46 -10.57
C ALA A 197 -1.30 -3.30 -12.08
N ILE A 198 -0.37 -2.63 -12.78
CA ILE A 198 -0.41 -2.51 -14.26
C ILE A 198 -0.25 -3.87 -14.92
N LEU A 199 0.70 -4.68 -14.43
CA LEU A 199 0.91 -6.05 -14.91
C LEU A 199 -0.37 -6.89 -14.78
N ALA A 200 -1.06 -6.79 -13.63
CA ALA A 200 -2.30 -7.51 -13.38
C ALA A 200 -3.46 -6.97 -14.24
N LEU A 201 -3.59 -5.65 -14.38
CA LEU A 201 -4.57 -4.98 -15.23
C LEU A 201 -4.39 -5.36 -16.72
N GLY A 202 -3.15 -5.47 -17.20
CA GLY A 202 -2.87 -5.94 -18.56
C GLY A 202 -3.48 -7.32 -18.82
N GLY A 203 -3.33 -8.25 -17.88
CA GLY A 203 -3.98 -9.56 -17.95
C GLY A 203 -5.50 -9.49 -17.97
N LYS A 204 -6.11 -8.62 -17.15
CA LYS A 204 -7.57 -8.37 -17.13
C LYS A 204 -8.09 -7.75 -18.43
N LEU A 205 -7.23 -7.04 -19.15
CA LEU A 205 -7.53 -6.45 -20.47
C LEU A 205 -7.26 -7.40 -21.64
N GLY A 206 -6.85 -8.65 -21.37
CA GLY A 206 -6.55 -9.64 -22.41
C GLY A 206 -5.19 -9.46 -23.09
N LEU A 207 -4.29 -8.63 -22.53
CA LEU A 207 -2.93 -8.51 -23.03
C LEU A 207 -2.15 -9.80 -22.75
N SER A 208 -1.20 -10.11 -23.64
CA SER A 208 -0.21 -11.16 -23.36
C SER A 208 0.63 -10.79 -22.13
N LYS A 209 1.21 -11.80 -21.47
CA LYS A 209 2.09 -11.60 -20.31
C LYS A 209 3.27 -10.67 -20.63
N VAL A 210 3.87 -10.84 -21.81
CA VAL A 210 4.99 -10.00 -22.28
C VAL A 210 4.54 -8.55 -22.49
N ASN A 211 3.39 -8.33 -23.14
CA ASN A 211 2.88 -6.97 -23.37
C ASN A 211 2.49 -6.28 -22.06
N SER A 212 1.98 -7.05 -21.08
CA SER A 212 1.65 -6.52 -19.75
C SER A 212 2.91 -6.11 -18.97
N ILE A 213 3.99 -6.91 -19.04
CA ILE A 213 5.30 -6.55 -18.47
C ILE A 213 5.86 -5.31 -19.15
N PHE A 214 5.74 -5.23 -20.48
CA PHE A 214 6.21 -4.08 -21.24
C PHE A 214 5.45 -2.81 -20.86
N ALA A 215 4.12 -2.86 -20.77
CA ALA A 215 3.30 -1.73 -20.32
C ALA A 215 3.66 -1.28 -18.90
N ALA A 216 3.82 -2.22 -17.96
CA ALA A 216 4.24 -1.92 -16.60
C ALA A 216 5.64 -1.28 -16.56
N SER A 217 6.57 -1.81 -17.36
CA SER A 217 7.95 -1.31 -17.46
C SER A 217 7.99 0.11 -18.03
N LEU A 218 7.26 0.37 -19.12
CA LEU A 218 7.18 1.68 -19.73
C LEU A 218 6.65 2.72 -18.75
N PHE A 219 5.58 2.40 -18.02
CA PHE A 219 5.05 3.30 -16.99
C PHE A 219 6.08 3.61 -15.90
N THR A 220 6.74 2.57 -15.35
CA THR A 220 7.74 2.77 -14.30
C THR A 220 8.97 3.55 -14.76
N LEU A 221 9.30 3.48 -16.05
CA LEU A 221 10.44 4.19 -16.65
C LEU A 221 10.09 5.58 -17.16
N ILE A 222 8.85 6.06 -17.00
CA ILE A 222 8.50 7.46 -17.27
C ILE A 222 9.41 8.34 -16.42
N PRO A 223 10.21 9.26 -17.00
CA PRO A 223 11.27 9.96 -16.27
C PRO A 223 10.80 10.66 -14.99
N ASN A 224 9.66 11.35 -15.02
CA ASN A 224 9.12 12.04 -13.85
C ASN A 224 8.65 11.07 -12.75
N TYR A 225 8.12 9.90 -13.12
CA TYR A 225 7.73 8.88 -12.16
C TYR A 225 8.96 8.19 -11.57
N PHE A 226 9.94 7.85 -12.42
CA PHE A 226 11.18 7.21 -12.00
C PHE A 226 12.06 8.11 -11.12
N LYS A 227 12.02 9.43 -11.34
CA LYS A 227 12.71 10.42 -10.51
C LYS A 227 12.22 10.43 -9.06
N GLN A 228 10.94 10.14 -8.83
CA GLN A 228 10.34 10.15 -7.48
C GLN A 228 10.93 9.09 -6.53
N LEU A 229 11.59 8.06 -7.05
CA LEU A 229 12.29 7.07 -6.20
C LEU A 229 13.39 7.66 -5.32
N GLU A 230 13.89 8.86 -5.62
CA GLU A 230 14.93 9.55 -4.84
C GLU A 230 14.36 10.45 -3.73
N ILE A 231 13.04 10.62 -3.63
CA ILE A 231 12.44 11.62 -2.74
C ILE A 231 11.21 11.05 -2.03
N ALA A 232 11.14 11.17 -0.70
CA ALA A 232 9.95 10.78 0.08
C ALA A 232 8.79 11.78 0.00
N TYR A 233 8.18 11.88 -1.18
CA TYR A 233 6.86 12.50 -1.40
C TYR A 233 5.75 11.43 -1.31
N VAL A 234 4.55 11.72 -1.80
CA VAL A 234 3.43 10.75 -1.73
C VAL A 234 2.80 10.45 -3.08
N ASP A 235 3.24 11.09 -4.16
CA ASP A 235 2.64 10.99 -5.49
C ASP A 235 2.71 9.57 -6.07
N VAL A 236 3.81 8.85 -5.83
CA VAL A 236 3.95 7.43 -6.23
C VAL A 236 2.98 6.54 -5.45
N MET A 237 2.75 6.84 -4.17
CA MET A 237 1.77 6.12 -3.35
C MET A 237 0.36 6.34 -3.89
N VAL A 238 -0.01 7.59 -4.19
CA VAL A 238 -1.29 7.95 -4.82
C VAL A 238 -1.48 7.19 -6.12
N ALA A 239 -0.48 7.22 -7.02
CA ALA A 239 -0.56 6.51 -8.30
C ALA A 239 -0.75 4.99 -8.12
N ALA A 240 -0.02 4.38 -7.19
CA ALA A 240 -0.11 2.95 -6.91
C ALA A 240 -1.49 2.57 -6.34
N LEU A 241 -2.05 3.39 -5.44
CA LEU A 241 -3.37 3.17 -4.84
C LEU A 241 -4.50 3.37 -5.85
N ILE A 242 -4.39 4.34 -6.78
CA ILE A 242 -5.31 4.48 -7.93
C ILE A 242 -5.31 3.19 -8.76
N LEU A 243 -4.13 2.69 -9.11
CA LEU A 243 -3.99 1.48 -9.92
C LEU A 243 -4.50 0.23 -9.19
N ALA A 244 -4.27 0.12 -7.88
CA ALA A 244 -4.80 -0.98 -7.07
C ALA A 244 -6.33 -0.92 -6.94
N ALA A 245 -6.91 0.26 -6.71
CA ALA A 245 -8.36 0.44 -6.67
C ALA A 245 -8.99 0.11 -8.05
N LEU A 246 -8.36 0.56 -9.14
CA LEU A 246 -8.79 0.21 -10.49
C LEU A 246 -8.71 -1.30 -10.74
N PHE A 247 -7.65 -1.96 -10.30
CA PHE A 247 -7.51 -3.42 -10.38
C PHE A 247 -8.68 -4.14 -9.70
N TYR A 248 -9.10 -3.70 -8.50
CA TYR A 248 -10.25 -4.31 -7.82
C TYR A 248 -11.60 -4.01 -8.46
N ILE A 249 -11.76 -2.89 -9.17
CA ILE A 249 -12.95 -2.66 -10.02
C ILE A 249 -13.02 -3.73 -11.12
N PHE A 250 -11.90 -4.06 -11.76
CA PHE A 250 -11.86 -5.13 -12.75
C PHE A 250 -12.17 -6.50 -12.14
N CYS A 251 -11.65 -6.79 -10.94
CA CYS A 251 -12.03 -8.01 -10.22
C CYS A 251 -13.53 -8.06 -9.90
N LEU A 252 -14.13 -6.95 -9.45
CA LEU A 252 -15.58 -6.83 -9.21
C LEU A 252 -16.42 -7.02 -10.48
N ARG A 253 -15.91 -6.55 -11.62
CA ARG A 253 -16.59 -6.74 -12.91
C ARG A 253 -16.67 -8.21 -13.29
N GLU A 254 -15.57 -8.95 -13.13
CA GLU A 254 -15.50 -10.39 -13.40
C GLU A 254 -16.30 -11.21 -12.39
N GLU A 255 -16.16 -10.90 -11.10
CA GLU A 255 -16.79 -11.60 -10.00
C GLU A 255 -17.27 -10.56 -8.97
N PHE A 256 -18.56 -10.24 -8.99
CA PHE A 256 -19.11 -9.30 -8.03
C PHE A 256 -19.22 -9.97 -6.66
N SER A 257 -18.39 -9.53 -5.70
CA SER A 257 -18.33 -10.12 -4.36
C SER A 257 -17.99 -9.09 -3.29
N LEU A 258 -18.50 -9.30 -2.08
CA LEU A 258 -18.19 -8.46 -0.91
C LEU A 258 -16.68 -8.41 -0.61
N ARG A 259 -15.93 -9.44 -0.98
CA ARG A 259 -14.48 -9.50 -0.79
C ARG A 259 -13.76 -8.46 -1.65
N TYR A 260 -14.11 -8.38 -2.94
CA TYR A 260 -13.54 -7.35 -3.79
C TYR A 260 -14.09 -5.96 -3.49
N THR A 261 -15.34 -5.85 -3.01
CA THR A 261 -15.89 -4.58 -2.49
C THR A 261 -15.07 -4.08 -1.30
N PHE A 262 -14.73 -4.97 -0.36
CA PHE A 262 -13.87 -4.68 0.79
C PHE A 262 -12.48 -4.19 0.36
N LEU A 263 -11.80 -4.92 -0.54
CA LEU A 263 -10.45 -4.56 -1.01
C LEU A 263 -10.45 -3.26 -1.83
N TYR A 264 -11.50 -3.03 -2.62
CA TYR A 264 -11.71 -1.77 -3.33
C TYR A 264 -11.92 -0.61 -2.36
N ALA A 265 -12.79 -0.77 -1.35
CA ALA A 265 -13.07 0.25 -0.35
C ALA A 265 -11.83 0.63 0.46
N ILE A 266 -11.02 -0.36 0.88
CA ILE A 266 -9.74 -0.11 1.55
C ILE A 266 -8.78 0.65 0.64
N SER A 267 -8.61 0.22 -0.60
CA SER A 267 -7.71 0.89 -1.56
C SER A 267 -8.13 2.34 -1.79
N LEU A 268 -9.44 2.61 -1.88
CA LEU A 268 -9.99 3.94 -2.09
C LEU A 268 -9.89 4.81 -0.83
N GLY A 269 -10.13 4.26 0.36
CA GLY A 269 -9.94 4.94 1.64
C GLY A 269 -8.48 5.36 1.82
N LEU A 270 -7.55 4.41 1.63
CA LEU A 270 -6.11 4.69 1.64
C LEU A 270 -5.72 5.78 0.65
N LEU A 271 -6.29 5.77 -0.56
CA LEU A 271 -6.04 6.78 -1.59
C LEU A 271 -6.45 8.18 -1.12
N ILE A 272 -7.68 8.34 -0.63
CA ILE A 272 -8.20 9.62 -0.15
C ILE A 272 -7.40 10.10 1.07
N GLY A 273 -7.12 9.19 2.01
CA GLY A 273 -6.33 9.47 3.21
C GLY A 273 -4.84 9.72 2.95
N THR A 274 -4.37 9.60 1.69
CA THR A 274 -2.97 9.88 1.31
C THR A 274 -2.76 11.32 0.84
N LYS A 275 -3.70 11.89 0.06
CA LYS A 275 -3.54 13.24 -0.50
C LYS A 275 -4.90 13.84 -0.87
N THR A 276 -5.15 15.09 -0.50
CA THR A 276 -6.42 15.79 -0.85
C THR A 276 -6.65 15.85 -2.35
N THR A 277 -5.60 16.02 -3.15
CA THR A 277 -5.68 16.04 -4.63
C THR A 277 -6.07 14.68 -5.22
N ALA A 278 -6.14 13.60 -4.41
CA ALA A 278 -6.62 12.30 -4.83
C ALA A 278 -8.15 12.20 -4.90
N ILE A 279 -8.88 13.14 -4.27
CA ILE A 279 -10.36 13.12 -4.21
C ILE A 279 -11.01 13.06 -5.61
N PRO A 280 -10.61 13.89 -6.60
CA PRO A 280 -11.18 13.80 -7.95
C PRO A 280 -10.99 12.40 -8.57
N PHE A 281 -9.81 11.80 -8.40
CA PHE A 281 -9.53 10.45 -8.91
C PHE A 281 -10.38 9.40 -8.18
N ALA A 282 -10.59 9.55 -6.88
CA ALA A 282 -11.47 8.67 -6.12
C ALA A 282 -12.93 8.75 -6.62
N ILE A 283 -13.43 9.94 -6.93
CA ILE A 283 -14.75 10.15 -7.53
C ILE A 283 -14.85 9.44 -8.88
N PHE A 284 -13.85 9.61 -9.76
CA PHE A 284 -13.81 8.92 -11.06
C PHE A 284 -13.83 7.40 -10.92
N LEU A 285 -13.13 6.85 -9.93
CA LEU A 285 -13.14 5.41 -9.64
C LEU A 285 -14.46 4.95 -9.00
N PHE A 286 -15.16 5.82 -8.27
CA PHE A 286 -16.43 5.49 -7.62
C PHE A 286 -17.58 5.30 -8.62
N ILE A 287 -17.58 6.03 -9.73
CA ILE A 287 -18.61 5.93 -10.79
C ILE A 287 -18.77 4.50 -11.35
N PRO A 288 -17.71 3.81 -11.84
CA PRO A 288 -17.85 2.43 -12.32
C PRO A 288 -18.23 1.45 -11.21
N PHE A 289 -17.79 1.68 -9.97
CA PHE A 289 -18.22 0.87 -8.82
C PHE A 289 -19.73 0.98 -8.56
N LEU A 290 -20.26 2.20 -8.58
CA LEU A 290 -21.69 2.48 -8.47
C LEU A 290 -22.48 1.77 -9.56
N TYR A 291 -22.02 1.87 -10.81
CA TYR A 291 -22.63 1.18 -11.95
C TYR A 291 -22.70 -0.34 -11.74
N LEU A 292 -21.60 -0.95 -11.27
CA LEU A 292 -21.57 -2.39 -10.97
C LEU A 292 -22.55 -2.78 -9.85
N CYS A 293 -22.66 -1.97 -8.79
CA CYS A 293 -23.61 -2.20 -7.71
C CYS A 293 -25.06 -2.17 -8.19
N ILE A 294 -25.42 -1.17 -9.02
CA ILE A 294 -26.77 -1.04 -9.58
C ILE A 294 -27.10 -2.23 -10.46
N LYS A 295 -26.20 -2.61 -11.38
CA LYS A 295 -26.42 -3.70 -12.34
C LYS A 295 -26.59 -5.06 -11.66
N ARG A 296 -25.95 -5.29 -10.51
CA ARG A 296 -25.95 -6.57 -9.80
C ARG A 296 -27.00 -6.66 -8.68
N ALA A 297 -27.79 -5.61 -8.45
CA ALA A 297 -28.89 -5.52 -7.48
C ALA A 297 -28.52 -5.81 -5.99
N ASP A 298 -27.24 -5.90 -5.62
CA ASP A 298 -26.78 -6.08 -4.24
C ASP A 298 -26.30 -4.75 -3.61
N ILE A 299 -27.16 -3.74 -3.72
CA ILE A 299 -26.84 -2.34 -3.40
C ILE A 299 -26.62 -2.17 -1.90
N LYS A 300 -27.52 -2.68 -1.05
CA LYS A 300 -27.51 -2.32 0.39
C LYS A 300 -26.27 -2.83 1.14
N LYS A 301 -25.89 -4.10 0.96
CA LYS A 301 -24.75 -4.70 1.68
C LYS A 301 -23.41 -4.16 1.16
N SER A 302 -23.28 -4.05 -0.17
CA SER A 302 -22.06 -3.55 -0.81
C SER A 302 -21.79 -2.09 -0.48
N PHE A 303 -22.83 -1.24 -0.44
CA PHE A 303 -22.69 0.16 -0.05
C PHE A 303 -22.33 0.33 1.42
N LEU A 304 -23.00 -0.40 2.32
CA LEU A 304 -22.69 -0.33 3.74
C LEU A 304 -21.24 -0.74 4.00
N LEU A 305 -20.81 -1.86 3.42
CA LEU A 305 -19.43 -2.33 3.54
C LEU A 305 -18.44 -1.32 2.96
N PHE A 306 -18.75 -0.71 1.81
CA PHE A 306 -17.90 0.30 1.21
C PHE A 306 -17.69 1.50 2.14
N PHE A 307 -18.76 2.11 2.66
CA PHE A 307 -18.64 3.30 3.52
C PHE A 307 -17.96 3.01 4.84
N VAL A 308 -18.21 1.83 5.43
CA VAL A 308 -17.53 1.40 6.64
C VAL A 308 -16.03 1.27 6.36
N CYS A 309 -15.64 0.51 5.34
CA CYS A 309 -14.23 0.23 5.10
C CYS A 309 -13.43 1.40 4.54
N SER A 310 -14.05 2.30 3.76
CA SER A 310 -13.38 3.52 3.31
C SER A 310 -13.32 4.56 4.43
N GLY A 311 -14.39 4.76 5.19
CA GLY A 311 -14.45 5.75 6.27
C GLY A 311 -13.52 5.47 7.46
N PHE A 312 -13.20 4.20 7.72
CA PHE A 312 -12.23 3.84 8.77
C PHE A 312 -10.76 4.08 8.40
N ILE A 313 -10.46 4.43 7.14
CA ILE A 313 -9.08 4.53 6.60
C ILE A 313 -8.86 5.86 5.85
N ILE A 314 -9.76 6.84 6.03
CA ILE A 314 -9.66 8.23 5.53
C ILE A 314 -9.17 9.12 6.65
#